data_AF-A0A329ZLW7-F1
#
_entry.id   AF-A0A329ZLW7-F1
#
_cell.length_a   1.000
_cell.length_b   1.000
_cell.length_c   1.000
_cell.angle_alpha   90.00
_cell.angle_beta   90.00
_cell.angle_gamma   90.00
#
_symmetry.space_group_name_H-M   'P 1'
#
loop_
_entity.id
_entity.type
_entity.pdbx_description
1 polymer ?
#
loop_
_entity_poly.entity_id
_entity_poly.type
_entity_poly.pdbx_seq_one_letter_code
_entity_poly.pdbx_strand_id
1 'polypeptide(L)'
;MKILLCFCLIICHLFGAWVMFSDGEDTYIYNNTNGDIYIRYRKNGKNYEDVFVKMPSGVIPKNLDSNINKKEFNGYNYENNSNPSNDDLLNKLQDIQNSTLNKVLE
;
A
#
# COMPACT_ATOMS: atom_id res chain seq x y z
N MET A 1 16.24 -25.37 -34.12
CA MET A 1 16.90 -24.68 -32.98
C MET A 1 16.58 -23.19 -32.93
N LYS A 2 16.81 -22.40 -34.01
CA LYS A 2 16.55 -20.95 -34.01
C LYS A 2 15.07 -20.55 -33.79
N ILE A 3 14.13 -21.28 -34.40
CA ILE A 3 12.68 -21.03 -34.24
C ILE A 3 12.19 -21.29 -32.80
N LEU A 4 12.71 -22.33 -32.14
CA LEU A 4 12.41 -22.61 -30.73
C LEU A 4 12.89 -21.47 -29.82
N LEU A 5 14.08 -20.94 -30.09
CA LEU A 5 14.65 -19.81 -29.35
C LEU A 5 13.80 -18.55 -29.51
N CYS A 6 13.37 -18.22 -30.74
CA CYS A 6 12.49 -17.08 -30.99
C CYS A 6 11.15 -17.24 -30.27
N PHE A 7 10.59 -18.45 -30.24
CA PHE A 7 9.32 -18.72 -29.54
C PHE A 7 9.46 -18.56 -28.01
N CYS A 8 10.58 -19.00 -27.44
CA CYS A 8 10.88 -18.85 -26.02
C CYS A 8 10.97 -17.36 -25.60
N LEU A 9 11.63 -16.52 -26.40
CA LEU A 9 11.78 -15.10 -26.11
C LEU A 9 10.44 -14.34 -26.11
N ILE A 10 9.52 -14.70 -27.01
CA ILE A 10 8.17 -14.10 -27.08
C ILE A 10 7.35 -14.50 -25.84
N ILE A 11 7.45 -15.75 -25.40
CA ILE A 11 6.76 -16.25 -24.20
C ILE A 11 7.25 -15.52 -22.96
N CYS A 12 8.56 -15.32 -22.79
CA CYS A 12 9.09 -14.60 -21.62
C CYS A 12 8.51 -13.19 -21.48
N HIS A 13 8.23 -12.51 -22.59
CA HIS A 13 7.68 -11.15 -22.55
C HIS A 13 6.22 -11.10 -22.06
N LEU A 14 5.47 -12.20 -22.24
CA LEU A 14 4.06 -12.30 -21.86
C LEU A 14 3.83 -12.55 -20.36
N PHE A 15 4.83 -13.07 -19.64
CA PHE A 15 4.66 -13.53 -18.24
C PHE A 15 5.40 -12.67 -17.20
N GLY A 16 6.01 -11.55 -17.58
CA GLY A 16 6.79 -10.66 -16.69
C GLY A 16 6.00 -9.54 -16.01
N ALA A 17 4.68 -9.66 -15.88
CA ALA A 17 3.85 -8.56 -15.36
C ALA A 17 4.10 -8.29 -13.86
N TRP A 18 4.41 -9.32 -13.07
CA TRP A 18 4.55 -9.21 -11.62
C TRP A 18 6.01 -9.38 -11.18
N VAL A 19 6.48 -8.46 -10.35
CA VAL A 19 7.83 -8.44 -9.78
C VAL A 19 7.73 -8.37 -8.27
N MET A 20 8.45 -9.25 -7.58
CA MET A 20 8.52 -9.27 -6.12
C MET A 20 9.89 -8.77 -5.66
N PHE A 21 9.92 -7.91 -4.65
CA PHE A 21 11.16 -7.42 -4.03
C PHE A 21 10.99 -7.20 -2.53
N SER A 22 12.11 -7.07 -1.81
CA SER A 22 12.15 -6.87 -0.35
C SER A 22 13.18 -5.78 -0.03
N ASP A 23 12.86 -4.87 0.89
CA ASP A 23 13.79 -3.85 1.39
C ASP A 23 14.48 -4.27 2.70
N GLY A 24 14.21 -5.49 3.18
CA GLY A 24 14.71 -6.05 4.44
C GLY A 24 13.66 -6.04 5.55
N GLU A 25 12.74 -5.08 5.55
CA GLU A 25 11.65 -4.97 6.52
C GLU A 25 10.35 -5.51 5.90
N ASP A 26 10.00 -5.02 4.72
CA ASP A 26 8.77 -5.33 4.02
C ASP A 26 9.01 -6.07 2.71
N THR A 27 7.95 -6.71 2.22
CA THR A 27 7.96 -7.45 0.98
C THR A 27 6.88 -6.91 0.06
N TYR A 28 7.24 -6.64 -1.19
CA TYR A 28 6.42 -5.94 -2.15
C TYR A 28 6.17 -6.81 -3.36
N ILE A 29 4.96 -6.68 -3.91
CA ILE A 29 4.58 -7.24 -5.21
C ILE A 29 4.14 -6.06 -6.08
N TYR A 30 4.89 -5.82 -7.15
CA TYR A 30 4.66 -4.74 -8.11
C TYR A 30 4.20 -5.29 -9.45
N ASN A 31 3.23 -4.64 -10.07
CA ASN A 31 2.76 -4.93 -11.41
C ASN A 31 3.33 -3.90 -12.41
N ASN A 32 4.19 -4.36 -13.32
CA ASN A 32 4.83 -3.54 -14.35
C ASN A 32 3.84 -3.02 -15.42
N THR A 33 2.63 -3.57 -15.51
CA THR A 33 1.65 -3.24 -16.55
C THR A 33 0.70 -2.13 -16.10
N ASN A 34 0.19 -2.20 -14.86
CA ASN A 34 -0.81 -1.23 -14.36
C ASN A 34 -0.28 -0.38 -13.18
N GLY A 35 0.93 -0.64 -12.69
CA GLY A 35 1.53 0.10 -11.60
C GLY A 35 1.03 -0.29 -10.21
N ASP A 36 0.23 -1.35 -10.08
CA ASP A 36 -0.28 -1.80 -8.78
C ASP A 36 0.86 -2.28 -7.88
N ILE A 37 0.83 -1.87 -6.61
CA ILE A 37 1.78 -2.29 -5.59
C ILE A 37 1.00 -2.94 -4.46
N TYR A 38 1.49 -4.08 -3.96
CA TYR A 38 0.98 -4.73 -2.76
C TYR A 38 2.11 -4.91 -1.74
N ILE A 39 1.82 -4.69 -0.47
CA ILE A 39 2.77 -4.84 0.64
C ILE A 39 2.35 -6.01 1.51
N ARG A 40 3.31 -6.84 1.91
CA ARG A 40 3.10 -7.89 2.91
C ARG A 40 2.85 -7.26 4.28
N TYR A 41 1.64 -7.42 4.79
CA TYR A 41 1.30 -7.15 6.17
C TYR A 41 1.55 -8.40 7.02
N ARG A 42 2.50 -8.32 7.95
CA ARG A 42 2.88 -9.44 8.82
C ARG A 42 1.86 -9.62 9.94
N LYS A 43 1.15 -10.75 9.97
CA LYS A 43 0.21 -11.06 11.05
C LYS A 43 0.87 -11.97 12.09
N ASN A 44 1.41 -11.35 13.14
CA ASN A 44 2.00 -12.04 14.31
C ASN A 44 3.15 -13.03 13.98
N GLY A 45 3.84 -12.87 12.84
CA GLY A 45 5.04 -13.63 12.51
C GLY A 45 4.82 -15.08 12.07
N LYS A 46 3.59 -15.47 11.73
CA LYS A 46 3.30 -16.81 11.18
C LYS A 46 3.26 -16.73 9.65
N ASN A 47 4.20 -17.40 8.97
CA ASN A 47 4.45 -17.30 7.52
C ASN A 47 3.24 -17.52 6.58
N TYR A 48 2.12 -18.08 7.05
CA TYR A 48 0.92 -18.33 6.24
C TYR A 48 -0.28 -17.47 6.64
N GLU A 49 -0.14 -16.59 7.63
CA GLU A 49 -1.20 -15.65 8.03
C GLU A 49 -1.01 -14.26 7.40
N ASP A 50 0.09 -14.06 6.68
CA ASP A 50 0.42 -12.78 6.07
C ASP A 50 -0.46 -12.49 4.87
N VAL A 51 -0.84 -11.23 4.75
CA VAL A 51 -1.72 -10.77 3.68
C VAL A 51 -1.02 -9.69 2.88
N PHE A 52 -1.26 -9.67 1.57
CA PHE A 52 -0.78 -8.61 0.70
C PHE A 52 -1.85 -7.53 0.57
N VAL A 53 -1.58 -6.34 1.09
CA VAL A 53 -2.49 -5.20 1.05
C VAL A 53 -2.10 -4.33 -0.13
N LYS A 54 -3.08 -3.99 -0.99
CA LYS A 54 -2.88 -3.09 -2.12
C LYS A 54 -2.57 -1.68 -1.61
N MET A 55 -1.45 -1.09 -2.05
CA MET A 55 -1.19 0.33 -1.85
C MET A 55 -2.21 1.15 -2.65
N PRO A 56 -2.75 2.23 -2.06
CA PRO A 56 -3.54 3.18 -2.84
C PRO A 56 -2.67 3.71 -3.98
N SER A 57 -3.23 3.74 -5.18
CA SER A 57 -2.56 4.32 -6.34
C SER A 57 -2.23 5.77 -6.01
N GLY A 58 -0.94 6.06 -5.82
CA GLY A 58 -0.48 7.42 -5.57
C GLY A 58 -0.85 8.34 -6.75
N VAL A 59 -0.72 9.65 -6.55
CA VAL A 59 -0.89 10.60 -7.65
C VAL A 59 0.27 10.41 -8.62
N ILE A 60 -0.02 9.98 -9.85
CA ILE A 60 0.96 10.02 -10.94
C ILE A 60 1.24 11.51 -11.19
N PRO A 61 2.46 12.00 -10.91
CA PRO A 61 2.77 13.41 -11.11
C PRO A 61 2.57 13.73 -12.59
N LYS A 62 1.58 14.58 -12.89
CA LYS A 62 1.25 15.01 -14.26
C LYS A 62 2.39 15.75 -14.96
N ASN A 63 3.41 16.16 -14.21
CA ASN A 63 4.60 16.84 -14.71
C ASN A 63 5.84 16.20 -14.07
N LEU A 64 6.42 15.21 -14.75
CA LEU A 64 7.81 14.80 -14.55
C LEU A 64 8.78 15.69 -15.34
N ASP A 65 8.34 16.89 -15.74
CA ASP A 65 9.25 17.97 -16.11
C ASP A 65 9.73 18.65 -14.82
N SER A 66 10.84 18.13 -14.31
CA SER A 66 11.86 18.86 -13.55
C SER A 66 11.37 19.93 -12.58
N ASN A 67 11.01 19.54 -11.36
CA ASN A 67 11.57 20.08 -10.10
C ASN A 67 10.74 19.59 -8.91
N ILE A 68 11.39 18.82 -8.06
CA ILE A 68 10.91 18.45 -6.74
C ILE A 68 10.85 19.73 -5.89
N ASN A 69 9.65 20.16 -5.45
CA ASN A 69 9.43 20.76 -4.12
C ASN A 69 7.93 21.00 -3.79
N LYS A 70 7.47 20.18 -2.82
CA LYS A 70 6.60 20.48 -1.65
C LYS A 70 5.13 20.89 -1.77
N LYS A 71 4.31 20.06 -1.09
CA LYS A 71 3.05 20.32 -0.33
C LYS A 71 1.86 20.79 -1.20
N GLU A 72 0.66 20.22 -1.11
CA GLU A 72 -0.10 19.83 0.08
C GLU A 72 -0.87 18.52 -0.09
N PHE A 73 -1.02 17.85 1.05
CA PHE A 73 -1.64 16.55 1.24
C PHE A 73 -3.07 16.78 1.73
N ASN A 74 -4.08 16.40 0.93
CA ASN A 74 -5.49 16.48 1.31
C ASN A 74 -6.17 15.13 1.14
N GLY A 75 -6.55 14.53 2.28
CA GLY A 75 -7.77 13.72 2.43
C GLY A 75 -7.72 12.28 1.95
N TYR A 76 -7.43 11.36 2.88
CA TYR A 76 -7.81 9.95 2.75
C TYR A 76 -9.34 9.81 2.79
N ASN A 77 -9.95 9.22 1.76
CA ASN A 77 -11.27 8.59 1.87
C ASN A 77 -11.06 7.07 1.89
N TYR A 78 -11.24 6.47 3.07
CA TYR A 78 -11.25 5.04 3.26
C TYR A 78 -12.73 4.59 3.21
N GLU A 79 -13.16 4.03 2.08
CA GLU A 79 -14.45 3.31 2.02
C GLU A 79 -14.31 1.99 2.79
N ASN A 80 -14.66 2.02 4.08
CA ASN A 80 -15.02 0.82 4.83
C ASN A 80 -16.54 0.64 4.74
N ASN A 81 -16.93 -0.43 4.06
CA ASN A 81 -18.28 -0.93 4.03
C ASN A 81 -18.59 -1.63 5.37
N SER A 82 -18.89 -0.82 6.39
CA SER A 82 -19.57 -1.21 7.65
C SER A 82 -19.75 0.04 8.52
N ASN A 83 -20.71 0.92 8.21
CA ASN A 83 -21.01 2.16 8.96
C ASN A 83 -20.86 1.99 10.49
N PRO A 84 -19.75 2.44 11.10
CA PRO A 84 -19.77 2.82 12.51
C PRO A 84 -20.40 4.23 12.50
N SER A 85 -21.36 4.50 13.39
CA SER A 85 -21.91 5.85 13.47
C SER A 85 -20.74 6.83 13.67
N ASN A 86 -20.74 7.97 12.99
CA ASN A 86 -19.72 9.01 13.17
C ASN A 86 -19.60 9.43 14.66
N ASP A 87 -20.66 9.19 15.43
CA ASP A 87 -20.72 9.38 16.88
C ASP A 87 -19.74 8.46 17.64
N ASP A 88 -19.55 7.21 17.21
CA ASP A 88 -18.65 6.25 17.86
C ASP A 88 -17.18 6.66 17.71
N LEU A 89 -16.83 7.26 16.57
CA LEU A 89 -15.50 7.78 16.30
C LEU A 89 -15.24 9.05 17.14
N LEU A 90 -16.23 9.93 17.25
CA LEU A 90 -16.13 11.14 18.07
C LEU A 90 -15.97 10.80 19.55
N ASN A 91 -16.76 9.85 20.05
CA ASN A 91 -16.69 9.38 21.44
C ASN A 91 -15.31 8.79 21.76
N LYS A 92 -14.76 7.95 20.86
CA LYS A 92 -13.40 7.39 21.04
C LYS A 92 -12.31 8.46 21.08
N LEU A 93 -12.41 9.50 20.26
CA LEU A 93 -11.44 10.59 20.28
C LEU A 93 -11.49 11.37 21.60
N GLN A 94 -12.69 11.57 22.14
CA GLN A 94 -12.90 12.27 23.39
C GLN A 94 -12.38 11.46 24.60
N ASP A 95 -12.58 10.14 24.60
CA ASP A 95 -12.02 9.24 25.62
C ASP A 95 -10.49 9.23 25.62
N ILE A 96 -9.87 9.29 24.44
CA ILE A 96 -8.40 9.38 24.30
C ILE A 96 -7.88 10.70 24.86
N GLN A 97 -8.56 11.83 24.60
CA GLN A 97 -8.17 13.11 25.20
C GLN A 97 -8.26 13.09 26.72
N ASN A 98 -9.36 12.57 27.28
CA ASN A 98 -9.58 12.53 28.72
C ASN A 98 -8.60 11.60 29.44
N SER A 99 -8.30 10.43 28.86
CA SER A 99 -7.31 9.51 29.43
C SER A 99 -5.88 10.07 29.39
N THR A 100 -5.55 10.85 28.36
CA THR A 100 -4.24 11.50 28.27
C THR A 100 -4.10 12.64 29.29
N LEU A 101 -5.15 13.43 29.51
CA LEU A 101 -5.15 14.50 30.51
C LEU A 101 -5.02 13.97 31.95
N ASN A 102 -5.74 12.90 32.27
CA ASN A 102 -5.65 12.28 33.60
C ASN A 102 -4.25 11.71 33.87
N LYS A 103 -3.60 11.15 32.84
CA LYS A 103 -2.24 10.61 32.95
C LYS A 103 -1.15 11.68 33.10
N VAL A 104 -1.43 12.93 32.74
CA VAL A 104 -0.50 14.07 32.89
C VAL A 104 -0.68 14.78 34.25
N LEU A 105 -1.82 14.57 34.91
CA LEU A 105 -2.15 15.16 36.21
C LEU A 105 -1.82 14.24 37.41
N GLU A 106 -1.49 12.98 37.17
CA GLU A 106 -0.78 12.07 38.10
C GLU A 106 0.74 12.27 38.01
#